data_AF-A0AAW9I8Q7-F1
#
_entry.id   AF-A0AAW9I8Q7-F1
#
_cell.length_a   1.000
_cell.length_b   1.000
_cell.length_c   1.000
_cell.angle_alpha   90.00
_cell.angle_beta   90.00
_cell.angle_gamma   90.00
#
_symmetry.space_group_name_H-M   'P 1'
#
loop_
_entity.id
_entity.type
_entity.pdbx_description
1 polymer ?
#
loop_
_entity_poly.entity_id
_entity_poly.type
_entity_poly.pdbx_seq_one_letter_code
_entity_poly.pdbx_strand_id
1 'polypeptide(L)'
;EQDDYFDHPNTIGWVRRGIQEIEFSGCAVVIANGEAGDKRMFVGEHRAGEVWVDLTRTRKDRITIGKDGFALFPVNGGSVSVWAHPDIPVKA
;
A
#
# COMPACT_ATOMS: atom_id res chain seq x y z
N GLU A 1 -13.65 -1.76 4.33
CA GLU A 1 -13.01 -2.94 4.97
C GLU A 1 -11.51 -2.70 5.16
N GLN A 2 -10.91 -3.39 6.13
CA GLN A 2 -9.47 -3.35 6.43
C GLN A 2 -8.95 -4.79 6.61
N ASP A 3 -7.77 -5.07 6.06
CA ASP A 3 -7.05 -6.34 6.22
C ASP A 3 -5.66 -6.08 6.83
N ASP A 4 -5.37 -6.69 7.98
CA ASP A 4 -4.14 -6.48 8.75
C ASP A 4 -3.12 -7.60 8.52
N TYR A 5 -1.84 -7.23 8.35
CA TYR A 5 -0.69 -8.11 8.14
C TYR A 5 0.33 -7.90 9.27
N PHE A 6 -0.03 -8.36 10.47
CA PHE A 6 0.77 -8.26 11.69
C PHE A 6 1.53 -9.56 11.99
N ASP A 7 2.17 -10.09 10.95
CA ASP A 7 2.85 -11.39 10.92
C ASP A 7 4.37 -11.31 11.16
N HIS A 8 4.94 -10.09 11.30
CA HIS A 8 6.36 -9.88 11.52
C HIS A 8 6.59 -8.79 12.59
N PRO A 9 7.53 -8.99 13.54
CA PRO A 9 7.70 -8.10 14.69
C PRO A 9 8.17 -6.69 14.31
N ASN A 10 8.94 -6.56 13.23
CA ASN A 10 9.58 -5.30 12.85
C ASN A 10 9.03 -4.67 11.58
N THR A 11 8.12 -5.36 10.90
CA THR A 11 7.51 -4.89 9.66
C THR A 11 6.06 -5.27 9.75
N ILE A 12 5.15 -4.30 9.75
CA ILE A 12 3.70 -4.53 9.75
C ILE A 12 3.05 -3.78 8.60
N GLY A 13 1.85 -4.18 8.21
CA GLY A 13 1.11 -3.46 7.19
C GLY A 13 -0.37 -3.77 7.24
N TRP A 14 -1.15 -2.97 6.55
CA TRP A 14 -2.58 -3.18 6.40
C TRP A 14 -3.07 -2.55 5.11
N VAL A 15 -4.19 -3.07 4.62
CA VAL A 15 -4.87 -2.57 3.43
C VAL A 15 -6.21 -1.98 3.81
N ARG A 16 -6.50 -0.78 3.31
CA ARG A 16 -7.85 -0.21 3.27
C ARG A 16 -8.35 -0.34 1.83
N ARG A 17 -9.45 -1.07 1.63
CA ARG A 17 -10.00 -1.38 0.28
C ARG A 17 -10.52 -0.15 -0.49
N GLY A 18 -10.72 0.97 0.22
CA GLY A 18 -11.49 2.09 -0.32
C GLY A 18 -12.99 1.78 -0.33
N ILE A 19 -13.75 2.68 -0.92
CA ILE A 19 -15.19 2.55 -1.19
C ILE A 19 -15.45 2.98 -2.62
N GLN A 20 -16.46 2.40 -3.26
CA GLN A 20 -16.71 2.58 -4.69
C GLN A 20 -17.10 4.02 -5.06
N GLU A 21 -17.69 4.76 -4.12
CA GLU A 21 -18.17 6.13 -4.27
C GLU A 21 -17.04 7.16 -4.35
N ILE A 22 -15.85 6.82 -3.85
CA ILE A 22 -14.69 7.71 -3.87
C ILE A 22 -13.66 7.11 -4.82
N GLU A 23 -13.52 7.75 -5.97
CA GLU A 23 -12.55 7.38 -7.00
C GLU A 23 -11.14 7.34 -6.41
N PHE A 24 -10.36 6.33 -6.80
CA PHE A 24 -8.99 6.12 -6.33
C PHE A 24 -8.84 5.99 -4.80
N SER A 25 -9.93 5.81 -4.05
CA SER A 25 -9.86 5.57 -2.61
C SER A 25 -9.25 4.22 -2.29
N GLY A 26 -8.73 4.09 -1.07
CA GLY A 26 -8.02 2.91 -0.61
C GLY A 26 -6.51 3.08 -0.66
N CYS A 27 -5.83 2.30 0.14
CA CYS A 27 -4.37 2.35 0.26
C CYS A 27 -3.83 1.09 0.92
N ALA A 28 -2.53 0.88 0.76
CA ALA A 28 -1.74 -0.10 1.46
C ALA A 28 -0.69 0.65 2.29
N VAL A 29 -0.65 0.38 3.59
CA VAL A 29 0.30 1.02 4.51
C VAL A 29 1.28 -0.05 4.98
N VAL A 30 2.56 0.28 4.96
CA VAL A 30 3.62 -0.58 5.52
C VAL A 30 4.49 0.26 6.44
N ILE A 31 4.81 -0.28 7.61
CA ILE A 31 5.66 0.33 8.62
C ILE A 31 6.80 -0.63 8.91
N ALA A 32 8.02 -0.11 8.98
CA ALA A 32 9.16 -0.83 9.53
C ALA A 32 9.81 -0.03 10.67
N ASN A 33 9.99 -0.67 11.83
CA ASN A 33 10.65 -0.05 12.99
C ASN A 33 12.12 -0.48 13.15
N GLY A 34 12.60 -1.41 12.31
CA GLY A 34 13.99 -1.83 12.22
C GLY A 34 14.59 -1.45 10.87
N GLU A 35 15.22 -2.42 10.21
CA GLU A 35 15.73 -2.28 8.84
C GLU A 35 14.61 -2.09 7.81
N ALA A 36 14.98 -1.73 6.59
CA ALA A 36 14.05 -1.70 5.46
C ALA A 36 13.41 -3.07 5.25
N GLY A 37 12.17 -3.08 4.77
CA GLY A 37 11.41 -4.30 4.54
C GLY A 37 10.29 -4.09 3.54
N ASP A 38 9.48 -5.11 3.38
CA ASP A 38 8.34 -5.12 2.47
C ASP A 38 7.25 -6.05 2.97
N LYS A 39 6.04 -5.90 2.40
CA LYS A 39 4.93 -6.82 2.60
C LYS A 39 4.19 -7.13 1.33
N ARG A 40 3.92 -8.42 1.10
CA ARG A 40 3.01 -8.84 0.04
C ARG A 40 1.58 -8.80 0.56
N MET A 41 0.78 -7.86 0.08
CA MET A 41 -0.60 -7.66 0.57
C MET A 41 -1.60 -7.67 -0.58
N PHE A 42 -2.81 -8.16 -0.30
CA PHE A 42 -3.93 -8.17 -1.24
C PHE A 42 -4.67 -6.83 -1.19
N VAL A 43 -4.69 -6.09 -2.30
CA VAL A 43 -5.46 -4.83 -2.45
C VAL A 43 -6.74 -5.01 -3.27
N GLY A 44 -6.84 -6.11 -4.03
CA GLY A 44 -8.06 -6.55 -4.69
C GLY A 44 -7.83 -6.78 -6.17
N GLU A 45 -8.46 -7.80 -6.74
CA GLU A 45 -8.34 -8.11 -8.18
C GLU A 45 -8.82 -6.96 -9.08
N HIS A 46 -9.79 -6.17 -8.61
CA HIS A 46 -10.27 -4.97 -9.30
C HIS A 46 -9.20 -3.88 -9.47
N ARG A 47 -8.08 -3.96 -8.72
CA ARG A 47 -6.92 -3.06 -8.83
C ARG A 47 -5.82 -3.61 -9.73
N ALA A 48 -6.00 -4.79 -10.31
CA ALA A 48 -4.98 -5.42 -11.14
C ALA A 48 -4.50 -4.51 -12.27
N GLY A 49 -3.18 -4.39 -12.41
CA GLY A 49 -2.54 -3.54 -13.41
C GLY A 49 -2.42 -2.06 -13.02
N GLU A 50 -3.03 -1.61 -11.93
CA GLU A 50 -2.81 -0.26 -11.42
C GLU A 50 -1.35 -0.06 -10.98
N VAL A 51 -0.84 1.17 -11.15
CA VAL A 51 0.49 1.56 -10.70
C VAL A 51 0.36 2.50 -9.51
N TRP A 52 0.83 2.05 -8.34
CA TRP A 52 0.76 2.82 -7.10
C TRP A 52 2.10 3.48 -6.76
N VAL A 53 2.03 4.56 -5.99
CA VAL A 53 3.17 5.37 -5.54
C VAL A 53 3.13 5.55 -4.03
N ASP A 54 4.30 5.79 -3.43
CA ASP A 54 4.39 6.15 -2.03
C ASP A 54 4.02 7.63 -1.80
N LEU A 55 2.86 7.85 -1.21
CA LEU A 55 2.33 9.17 -0.89
C LEU A 55 3.13 9.90 0.20
N THR A 56 3.91 9.18 1.01
CA THR A 56 4.81 9.80 2.01
C THR A 56 6.07 10.38 1.36
N ARG A 57 6.33 10.04 0.09
CA ARG A 57 7.51 10.46 -0.69
C ARG A 57 8.84 10.08 -0.04
N THR A 58 8.83 9.10 0.86
CA THR A 58 10.05 8.51 1.42
C THR A 58 10.73 7.60 0.41
N ARG A 59 9.95 7.10 -0.57
CA ARG A 59 10.41 6.30 -1.70
C ARG A 59 10.00 6.91 -3.04
N LYS A 60 10.79 6.66 -4.08
CA LYS A 60 10.52 7.10 -5.47
C LYS A 60 10.04 5.96 -6.37
N ASP A 61 9.91 4.75 -5.83
CA ASP A 61 9.51 3.59 -6.60
C ASP A 61 8.06 3.70 -7.06
N ARG A 62 7.74 2.95 -8.11
CA ARG A 62 6.38 2.70 -8.58
C ARG A 62 6.14 1.20 -8.52
N ILE A 63 5.06 0.78 -7.88
CA ILE A 63 4.69 -0.64 -7.79
C ILE A 63 3.50 -0.91 -8.69
N THR A 64 3.46 -2.10 -9.30
CA THR A 64 2.31 -2.52 -10.11
C THR A 64 1.55 -3.60 -9.36
N ILE A 65 0.23 -3.46 -9.28
CA ILE A 65 -0.63 -4.48 -8.69
C ILE A 65 -0.74 -5.66 -9.65
N GLY A 66 -0.44 -6.85 -9.14
CA GLY A 66 -0.52 -8.10 -9.88
C GLY A 66 -1.95 -8.43 -10.31
N LYS A 67 -2.08 -9.36 -11.27
CA LYS A 67 -3.38 -9.86 -11.73
C LYS A 67 -4.17 -10.59 -10.64
N ASP A 68 -3.47 -11.12 -9.65
CA ASP A 68 -4.02 -11.73 -8.45
C ASP A 68 -4.48 -10.69 -7.41
N GLY A 69 -4.37 -9.39 -7.71
CA GLY A 69 -4.70 -8.30 -6.81
C GLY A 69 -3.71 -8.09 -5.66
N PHE A 70 -2.53 -8.74 -5.70
CA PHE A 70 -1.46 -8.55 -4.73
C PHE A 70 -0.35 -7.67 -5.29
N ALA A 71 0.39 -7.01 -4.40
CA ALA A 71 1.68 -6.43 -4.72
C ALA A 71 2.64 -6.56 -3.53
N LEU A 72 3.93 -6.41 -3.80
CA LEU A 72 4.97 -6.26 -2.79
C LEU A 72 5.15 -4.77 -2.49
N PHE A 73 4.86 -4.36 -1.26
CA PHE A 73 4.87 -2.97 -0.82
C PHE A 73 6.12 -2.71 0.04
N PRO A 74 7.15 -2.02 -0.49
CA PRO A 74 8.37 -1.76 0.27
C PRO A 74 8.23 -0.55 1.21
N VAL A 75 9.08 -0.52 2.23
CA VAL A 75 9.21 0.59 3.19
C VAL A 75 10.68 0.75 3.60
N ASN A 76 11.10 1.98 3.88
CA ASN A 76 12.42 2.24 4.44
C ASN A 76 12.47 1.84 5.93
N GLY A 77 13.66 1.53 6.45
CA GLY A 77 13.83 1.25 7.88
C GLY A 77 13.49 2.47 8.74
N GLY A 78 12.91 2.22 9.92
CA GLY A 78 12.45 3.27 10.84
C GLY A 78 11.42 4.23 10.23
N SER A 79 10.61 3.76 9.28
CA SER A 79 9.74 4.61 8.45
C SER A 79 8.37 3.98 8.18
N VAL A 80 7.53 4.76 7.52
CA VAL A 80 6.21 4.37 7.02
C VAL A 80 6.12 4.75 5.55
N SER A 81 5.54 3.86 4.74
CA SER A 81 5.17 4.15 3.36
C SER A 81 3.68 3.90 3.18
N VAL A 82 3.02 4.82 2.46
CA VAL A 82 1.59 4.76 2.18
C VAL A 82 1.43 4.68 0.67
N TRP A 83 1.09 3.49 0.18
CA TRP A 83 0.94 3.20 -1.23
C TRP A 83 -0.50 3.38 -1.67
N ALA A 84 -0.72 4.17 -2.72
CA ALA A 84 -2.03 4.35 -3.33
C ALA A 84 -1.88 4.79 -4.80
N HIS A 85 -3.01 4.86 -5.51
CA HIS A 85 -3.06 5.40 -6.85
C HIS A 85 -2.56 6.87 -6.88
N PRO A 86 -1.75 7.27 -7.89
CA PRO A 86 -1.10 8.59 -7.94
C PRO A 86 -2.05 9.75 -8.24
N ASP A 87 -3.16 9.49 -8.91
CA ASP A 87 -4.21 10.48 -9.14
C ASP A 87 -5.05 10.58 -7.87
N ILE A 88 -4.78 11.61 -7.07
CA ILE A 88 -5.40 11.84 -5.76
C ILE A 88 -6.60 12.80 -5.91
N PRO A 89 -7.86 12.35 -5.82
CA PRO A 89 -8.93 13.18 -5.32
C PRO A 89 -9.15 12.85 -3.85
N VAL A 90 -8.46 13.59 -2.97
CA VAL A 90 -8.86 13.70 -1.57
C VAL A 90 -9.68 14.97 -1.46
N LYS A 91 -11.01 14.81 -1.43
CA LYS A 91 -11.91 15.78 -0.80
C LYS A 91 -12.82 15.00 0.14
N ALA A 92 -12.74 15.38 1.42
CA ALA A 92 -13.67 14.95 2.46
C ALA A 92 -15.10 15.37 2.13
#